data_AF-A0A3M0S181-F1
#
_entry.id   AF-A0A3M0S181-F1
#
_cell.length_a   1.000
_cell.length_b   1.000
_cell.length_c   1.000
_cell.angle_alpha   90.00
_cell.angle_beta   90.00
_cell.angle_gamma   90.00
#
_symmetry.space_group_name_H-M   'P 1'
#
loop_
_entity.id
_entity.type
_entity.pdbx_description
1 polymer ?
#
loop_
_entity_poly.entity_id
_entity_poly.type
_entity_poly.pdbx_seq_one_letter_code
_entity_poly.pdbx_strand_id
1 'polypeptide(L)'
;MENDIHLKELIKGVKNGEPYWIARLETRFIKIIKELYDEKMFKHFGSIYEEDVINKCIYKMIVYCEKFRGSTWSEFTSYNKKIISSVIVNAINSNCKVKNITLNLENDFTKENAMDYMCIRRKESMTMEDAILNKIILEEMLEYLNGQLNEKERKTMYLIINYDNLKEYSRRNNCNYNALKQRVYRLRKKLNKLRKNYYLKIGLDEI
;
A
#
# COMPACT_ATOMS: atom_id res chain seq x y z
N MET A 1 -4.86 14.45 38.96
CA MET A 1 -5.60 13.44 39.74
C MET A 1 -7.01 13.20 39.20
N GLU A 2 -7.84 14.22 38.98
CA GLU A 2 -9.20 14.06 38.40
C GLU A 2 -9.22 13.39 37.01
N ASN A 3 -8.27 13.77 36.13
CA ASN A 3 -8.17 13.18 34.79
C ASN A 3 -7.82 11.67 34.83
N ASP A 4 -7.03 11.20 35.78
CA ASP A 4 -6.55 9.80 35.80
C ASP A 4 -7.63 8.83 36.32
N ILE A 5 -8.53 9.31 37.18
CA ILE A 5 -9.72 8.57 37.62
C ILE A 5 -10.61 8.28 36.41
N HIS A 6 -10.86 9.29 35.59
CA HIS A 6 -11.66 9.15 34.37
C HIS A 6 -11.02 8.23 33.31
N LEU A 7 -9.68 8.08 33.29
CA LEU A 7 -9.03 7.11 32.41
C LEU A 7 -9.28 5.67 32.86
N LYS A 8 -9.17 5.40 34.16
CA LYS A 8 -9.43 4.06 34.72
C LYS A 8 -10.89 3.64 34.51
N GLU A 9 -11.82 4.56 34.72
CA GLU A 9 -13.25 4.35 34.45
C GLU A 9 -13.50 4.08 32.96
N LEU A 10 -12.92 4.88 32.08
CA LEU A 10 -13.02 4.67 30.64
C LEU A 10 -12.49 3.30 30.23
N ILE A 11 -11.29 2.92 30.68
CA ILE A 11 -10.71 1.61 30.36
C ILE A 11 -11.64 0.50 30.88
N LYS A 12 -12.07 0.56 32.14
CA LYS A 12 -12.94 -0.45 32.74
C LYS A 12 -14.26 -0.59 31.98
N GLY A 13 -14.91 0.53 31.65
CA GLY A 13 -16.15 0.55 30.89
C GLY A 13 -16.02 0.01 29.47
N VAL A 14 -14.91 0.35 28.78
CA VAL A 14 -14.60 -0.21 27.46
C VAL A 14 -14.39 -1.73 27.53
N LYS A 15 -13.68 -2.24 28.55
CA LYS A 15 -13.51 -3.69 28.76
C LYS A 15 -14.84 -4.41 28.98
N ASN A 16 -15.76 -3.77 29.69
CA ASN A 16 -17.10 -4.32 29.96
C ASN A 16 -18.05 -4.20 28.76
N GLY A 17 -17.62 -3.61 27.64
CA GLY A 17 -18.47 -3.40 26.47
C GLY A 17 -19.56 -2.35 26.69
N GLU A 18 -19.39 -1.45 27.67
CA GLU A 18 -20.39 -0.45 28.01
C GLU A 18 -20.49 0.63 26.91
N PRO A 19 -21.67 0.81 26.25
CA PRO A 19 -21.79 1.67 25.07
C PRO A 19 -21.35 3.12 25.29
N TYR A 20 -21.64 3.67 26.47
CA TYR A 20 -21.25 5.03 26.83
C TYR A 20 -19.73 5.24 26.80
N TRP A 21 -18.96 4.30 27.35
CA TRP A 21 -17.51 4.41 27.41
C TRP A 21 -16.84 4.14 26.08
N ILE A 22 -17.43 3.26 25.26
CA ILE A 22 -17.03 3.04 23.87
C ILE A 22 -17.22 4.34 23.06
N ALA A 23 -18.41 4.95 23.10
CA ALA A 23 -18.68 6.20 22.41
C ALA A 23 -17.73 7.34 22.85
N ARG A 24 -17.37 7.36 24.14
CA ARG A 24 -16.41 8.34 24.69
C ARG A 24 -14.98 8.09 24.21
N LEU A 25 -14.57 6.83 24.06
CA LEU A 25 -13.30 6.44 23.43
C LEU A 25 -13.27 6.88 21.96
N GLU A 26 -14.32 6.57 21.21
CA GLU A 26 -14.47 6.93 19.80
C GLU A 26 -14.35 8.45 19.59
N THR A 27 -15.17 9.22 20.31
CA THR A 27 -15.19 10.68 20.24
C THR A 27 -13.82 11.29 20.52
N ARG A 28 -13.05 10.72 21.46
CA ARG A 28 -11.74 11.25 21.83
C ARG A 28 -10.68 11.00 20.77
N PHE A 29 -10.77 9.90 20.03
CA PHE A 29 -9.73 9.50 19.08
C PHE A 29 -10.13 9.69 17.60
N ILE A 30 -11.39 9.97 17.27
CA ILE A 30 -11.85 10.13 15.89
C ILE A 30 -11.04 11.19 15.13
N LYS A 31 -10.74 12.32 15.77
CA LYS A 31 -9.91 13.39 15.19
C LYS A 31 -8.48 12.89 14.91
N ILE A 32 -7.89 12.16 15.85
CA ILE A 32 -6.53 11.60 15.70
C ILE A 32 -6.50 10.53 14.59
N ILE A 33 -7.54 9.71 14.48
CA ILE A 33 -7.66 8.69 13.43
C ILE A 33 -7.72 9.38 12.06
N LYS A 34 -8.57 10.40 11.91
CA LYS A 34 -8.71 11.17 10.67
C LYS A 34 -7.41 11.88 10.27
N GLU A 35 -6.77 12.58 11.21
CA GLU A 35 -5.50 13.25 10.96
C GLU A 35 -4.42 12.28 10.46
N LEU A 36 -4.31 11.10 11.10
CA LEU A 36 -3.34 10.08 10.68
C LEU A 36 -3.72 9.40 9.35
N TYR A 37 -5.02 9.27 9.06
CA TYR A 37 -5.50 8.77 7.78
C TYR A 37 -5.15 9.74 6.65
N ASP A 38 -5.39 11.04 6.87
CA ASP A 38 -5.09 12.10 5.92
C ASP A 38 -3.59 12.19 5.62
N GLU A 39 -2.78 12.15 6.67
CA GLU A 39 -1.32 12.19 6.57
C GLU A 39 -0.76 11.02 5.75
N LYS A 40 -1.26 9.80 5.98
CA LYS A 40 -0.58 8.57 5.52
C LYS A 40 -1.28 7.84 4.38
N MET A 41 -2.60 8.00 4.22
CA MET A 41 -3.41 7.17 3.34
C MET A 41 -4.24 7.97 2.32
N PHE A 42 -4.77 9.14 2.69
CA PHE A 42 -5.66 9.94 1.83
C PHE A 42 -5.02 10.29 0.49
N LYS A 43 -3.75 10.72 0.46
CA LYS A 43 -3.01 11.01 -0.77
C LYS A 43 -2.88 9.82 -1.74
N HIS A 44 -3.08 8.59 -1.26
CA HIS A 44 -2.92 7.37 -2.06
C HIS A 44 -4.23 6.68 -2.40
N PHE A 45 -5.28 6.88 -1.61
CA PHE A 45 -6.54 6.13 -1.73
C PHE A 45 -7.81 6.99 -1.60
N GLY A 46 -7.69 8.30 -1.40
CA GLY A 46 -8.82 9.20 -1.17
C GLY A 46 -9.64 8.81 0.07
N SER A 47 -10.92 9.15 0.08
CA SER A 47 -11.86 8.84 1.18
C SER A 47 -12.47 7.44 1.12
N ILE A 48 -12.19 6.65 0.07
CA ILE A 48 -12.87 5.36 -0.22
C ILE A 48 -12.77 4.36 0.94
N TYR A 49 -11.68 4.39 1.70
CA TYR A 49 -11.44 3.47 2.82
C TYR A 49 -11.52 4.15 4.19
N GLU A 50 -11.89 5.43 4.25
CA GLU A 50 -11.82 6.22 5.48
C GLU A 50 -12.69 5.58 6.58
N GLU A 51 -13.95 5.26 6.26
CA GLU A 51 -14.90 4.68 7.21
C GLU A 51 -14.47 3.28 7.68
N ASP A 52 -14.03 2.41 6.76
CA ASP A 52 -13.54 1.06 7.09
C ASP A 52 -12.28 1.10 7.99
N VAL A 53 -11.35 2.02 7.70
CA VAL A 53 -10.14 2.21 8.51
C VAL A 53 -10.48 2.80 9.88
N ILE A 54 -11.42 3.74 9.96
CA ILE A 54 -11.92 4.27 11.23
C ILE A 54 -12.51 3.15 12.08
N ASN A 55 -13.42 2.35 11.51
CA ASN A 55 -14.08 1.26 12.22
C ASN A 55 -13.07 0.20 12.69
N LYS A 56 -12.08 -0.15 11.87
CA LYS A 56 -10.99 -1.07 12.26
C LYS A 56 -10.09 -0.50 13.35
N CYS A 57 -9.80 0.80 13.33
CA CYS A 57 -9.05 1.46 14.38
C CYS A 57 -9.80 1.36 15.71
N ILE A 58 -11.07 1.76 15.73
CA ILE A 58 -11.93 1.72 16.91
C ILE A 58 -12.02 0.30 17.48
N TYR A 59 -12.34 -0.69 16.62
CA TYR A 59 -12.40 -2.09 17.02
C TYR A 59 -11.10 -2.58 17.67
N LYS A 60 -9.94 -2.30 17.05
CA LYS A 60 -8.65 -2.67 17.65
C LYS A 60 -8.40 -1.91 18.95
N MET A 61 -8.74 -0.64 19.04
CA MET A 61 -8.55 0.11 20.29
C MET A 61 -9.37 -0.50 21.43
N ILE A 62 -10.61 -0.93 21.18
CA ILE A 62 -11.44 -1.63 22.17
C ILE A 62 -10.77 -2.94 22.59
N VAL A 63 -10.42 -3.82 21.63
CA VAL A 63 -9.80 -5.13 21.90
C VAL A 63 -8.46 -5.01 22.63
N TYR A 64 -7.64 -4.02 22.28
CA TYR A 64 -6.32 -3.84 22.89
C TYR A 64 -6.36 -2.97 24.15
N CYS A 65 -7.49 -2.33 24.48
CA CYS A 65 -7.68 -1.58 25.72
C CYS A 65 -7.37 -2.44 26.94
N GLU A 66 -7.72 -3.72 26.89
CA GLU A 66 -7.44 -4.71 27.93
C GLU A 66 -5.96 -4.85 28.28
N LYS A 67 -5.08 -4.64 27.30
CA LYS A 67 -3.64 -4.87 27.39
C LYS A 67 -2.86 -3.63 27.80
N PHE A 68 -3.53 -2.48 27.96
CA PHE A 68 -2.89 -1.26 28.40
C PHE A 68 -2.53 -1.34 29.90
N ARG A 69 -1.27 -1.02 30.23
CA ARG A 69 -0.72 -1.07 31.60
C ARG A 69 -0.30 0.31 32.16
N GLY A 70 -0.42 1.36 31.34
CA GLY A 70 -0.08 2.71 31.77
C GLY A 70 -1.13 3.29 32.71
N SER A 71 -0.85 4.47 33.24
CA SER A 71 -1.71 5.13 34.23
C SER A 71 -2.12 6.55 33.82
N THR A 72 -1.51 7.11 32.78
CA THR A 72 -1.77 8.49 32.34
C THR A 72 -2.44 8.55 30.98
N TRP A 73 -3.17 9.64 30.73
CA TRP A 73 -3.77 9.91 29.42
C TRP A 73 -2.74 10.06 28.31
N SER A 74 -1.55 10.58 28.61
CA SER A 74 -0.48 10.73 27.61
C SER A 74 0.02 9.36 27.12
N GLU A 75 0.26 8.44 28.05
CA GLU A 75 0.61 7.05 27.73
C GLU A 75 -0.51 6.36 26.96
N PHE A 76 -1.77 6.53 27.38
CA PHE A 76 -2.92 5.93 26.72
C PHE A 76 -3.11 6.47 25.29
N THR A 77 -2.91 7.78 25.10
CA THR A 77 -2.97 8.40 23.78
C THR A 77 -1.85 7.89 22.88
N SER A 78 -0.63 7.82 23.40
CA SER A 78 0.53 7.29 22.67
C SER A 78 0.37 5.81 22.30
N TYR A 79 -0.22 5.02 23.21
CA TYR A 79 -0.55 3.62 22.98
C TYR A 79 -1.55 3.46 21.83
N ASN A 80 -2.64 4.22 21.85
CA ASN A 80 -3.66 4.15 20.80
C ASN A 80 -3.15 4.71 19.46
N LYS A 81 -2.31 5.75 19.45
CA LYS A 81 -1.65 6.23 18.21
C LYS A 81 -0.82 5.15 17.52
N LYS A 82 -0.15 4.26 18.27
CA LYS A 82 0.58 3.10 17.71
C LYS A 82 -0.38 2.09 17.08
N ILE A 83 -1.52 1.82 17.73
CA ILE A 83 -2.57 0.94 17.17
C ILE A 83 -3.11 1.50 15.87
N ILE A 84 -3.52 2.78 15.87
CA ILE A 84 -4.06 3.48 14.70
C ILE A 84 -3.05 3.46 13.55
N SER A 85 -1.79 3.83 13.81
CA SER A 85 -0.73 3.78 12.81
C SER A 85 -0.53 2.38 12.25
N SER A 86 -0.58 1.34 13.10
CA SER A 86 -0.48 -0.04 12.64
C SER A 86 -1.66 -0.46 11.75
N VAL A 87 -2.88 -0.07 12.09
CA VAL A 87 -4.08 -0.33 11.27
C VAL A 87 -3.95 0.35 9.92
N ILE A 88 -3.58 1.63 9.89
CA ILE A 88 -3.40 2.40 8.65
C ILE A 88 -2.30 1.79 7.79
N VAL A 89 -1.13 1.47 8.36
CA VAL A 89 -0.03 0.81 7.62
C VAL A 89 -0.46 -0.55 7.08
N ASN A 90 -1.24 -1.32 7.84
CA ASN A 90 -1.77 -2.60 7.37
C ASN A 90 -2.85 -2.44 6.29
N ALA A 91 -3.68 -1.41 6.38
CA ALA A 91 -4.68 -1.06 5.36
C ALA A 91 -3.96 -0.63 4.08
N ILE A 92 -2.96 0.24 4.17
CA ILE A 92 -2.07 0.60 3.07
C ILE A 92 -1.41 -0.64 2.51
N ASN A 93 -0.80 -1.52 3.32
CA ASN A 93 -0.12 -2.71 2.81
C ASN A 93 -1.08 -3.73 2.17
N SER A 94 -2.28 -3.88 2.73
CA SER A 94 -3.31 -4.77 2.19
C SER A 94 -3.90 -4.19 0.92
N ASN A 95 -4.13 -2.89 0.87
CA ASN A 95 -4.62 -2.16 -0.30
C ASN A 95 -3.52 -1.85 -1.31
N CYS A 96 -2.24 -1.90 -0.95
CA CYS A 96 -1.11 -1.90 -1.85
C CYS A 96 -0.88 -3.30 -2.40
N LYS A 97 -1.13 -4.36 -1.64
CA LYS A 97 -1.20 -5.73 -2.17
C LYS A 97 -2.42 -5.86 -3.09
N VAL A 98 -3.58 -5.35 -2.70
CA VAL A 98 -4.80 -5.32 -3.51
C VAL A 98 -4.63 -4.36 -4.68
N LYS A 99 -4.10 -3.13 -4.58
CA LYS A 99 -3.71 -2.31 -5.76
C LYS A 99 -2.68 -3.04 -6.62
N ASN A 100 -1.65 -3.66 -6.04
CA ASN A 100 -0.72 -4.51 -6.80
C ASN A 100 -1.34 -5.80 -7.36
N ILE A 101 -2.56 -6.15 -6.97
CA ILE A 101 -3.34 -7.28 -7.48
C ILE A 101 -4.49 -6.78 -8.39
N THR A 102 -5.00 -5.56 -8.22
CA THR A 102 -6.25 -5.01 -8.77
C THR A 102 -5.95 -3.92 -9.80
N LEU A 103 -4.91 -3.08 -9.63
CA LEU A 103 -4.24 -2.40 -10.77
C LEU A 103 -3.66 -3.43 -11.76
N ASN A 104 -3.49 -4.69 -11.34
CA ASN A 104 -3.06 -5.79 -12.22
C ASN A 104 -4.20 -6.70 -12.70
N LEU A 105 -5.47 -6.45 -12.31
CA LEU A 105 -6.60 -7.31 -12.68
C LEU A 105 -7.85 -6.57 -13.19
N GLU A 106 -8.04 -5.30 -12.85
CA GLU A 106 -9.27 -4.54 -13.18
C GLU A 106 -9.04 -3.29 -14.04
N ASN A 107 -7.81 -2.78 -14.13
CA ASN A 107 -7.52 -1.72 -15.11
C ASN A 107 -6.86 -2.33 -16.34
N ASP A 108 -7.40 -1.99 -17.50
CA ASP A 108 -6.77 -2.24 -18.77
C ASP A 108 -5.31 -1.75 -18.70
N PHE A 109 -4.38 -2.67 -18.89
CA PHE A 109 -2.94 -2.49 -18.86
C PHE A 109 -2.43 -1.68 -20.07
N THR A 110 -2.97 -0.47 -20.27
CA THR A 110 -2.58 0.38 -21.40
C THR A 110 -1.08 0.67 -21.35
N LYS A 111 -0.49 0.99 -22.51
CA LYS A 111 0.94 1.28 -22.67
C LYS A 111 1.46 2.36 -21.69
N GLU A 112 0.60 3.28 -21.27
CA GLU A 112 0.90 4.29 -20.24
C GLU A 112 1.02 3.69 -18.83
N ASN A 113 0.18 2.72 -18.45
CA ASN A 113 0.25 2.05 -17.15
C ASN A 113 1.52 1.19 -17.00
N ALA A 114 2.02 0.62 -18.11
CA ALA A 114 3.30 -0.08 -18.13
C ALA A 114 4.50 0.88 -17.95
N MET A 115 4.40 2.10 -18.50
CA MET A 115 5.41 3.16 -18.35
C MET A 115 5.46 3.71 -16.92
N ASP A 116 4.30 3.96 -16.30
CA ASP A 116 4.19 4.38 -14.89
C ASP A 116 4.73 3.31 -13.92
N TYR A 117 4.65 2.04 -14.30
CA TYR A 117 5.21 0.93 -13.52
C TYR A 117 6.74 0.84 -13.63
N MET A 118 7.31 1.40 -14.70
CA MET A 118 8.77 1.40 -14.97
C MET A 118 9.45 2.76 -14.72
N CYS A 119 8.71 3.87 -14.56
CA CYS A 119 9.28 5.18 -14.24
C CYS A 119 8.36 6.03 -13.37
N ILE A 120 8.94 6.52 -12.27
CA ILE A 120 8.82 7.86 -11.68
C ILE A 120 7.43 8.50 -11.85
N ARG A 121 6.68 8.53 -10.73
CA ARG A 121 5.46 9.34 -10.59
C ARG A 121 5.67 10.70 -11.27
N ARG A 122 4.80 11.07 -12.21
CA ARG A 122 4.67 12.46 -12.62
C ARG A 122 4.38 13.29 -11.37
N LYS A 123 5.40 13.94 -10.82
CA LYS A 123 5.20 15.12 -9.98
C LYS A 123 4.82 16.24 -10.93
N GLU A 124 3.84 17.05 -10.54
CA GLU A 124 3.37 18.24 -11.26
C GLU A 124 4.49 19.29 -11.51
N SER A 125 5.73 19.02 -11.06
CA SER A 125 6.91 19.89 -11.12
C SER A 125 8.08 19.33 -11.94
N MET A 126 7.85 18.40 -12.89
CA MET A 126 8.93 17.78 -13.67
C MET A 126 9.41 18.71 -14.80
N THR A 127 10.71 19.00 -14.87
CA THR A 127 11.27 19.82 -15.96
C THR A 127 11.38 19.01 -17.26
N MET A 128 11.56 19.69 -18.40
CA MET A 128 11.78 19.03 -19.69
C MET A 128 13.07 18.18 -19.69
N GLU A 129 14.10 18.64 -18.99
CA GLU A 129 15.37 17.92 -18.83
C GLU A 129 15.18 16.64 -18.01
N ASP A 130 14.39 16.70 -16.92
CA ASP A 130 14.02 15.52 -16.14
C ASP A 130 13.24 14.49 -16.98
N ALA A 131 12.34 14.95 -17.85
CA ALA A 131 11.58 14.07 -18.74
C ALA A 131 12.46 13.36 -19.76
N ILE A 132 13.45 14.07 -20.33
CA ILE A 132 14.44 13.49 -21.26
C ILE A 132 15.33 12.48 -20.54
N LEU A 133 15.85 12.85 -19.36
CA LEU A 133 16.69 11.97 -18.55
C LEU A 133 15.95 10.69 -18.15
N ASN A 134 14.69 10.81 -17.73
CA ASN A 134 13.86 9.66 -17.37
C ASN A 134 13.63 8.72 -18.56
N LYS A 135 13.48 9.27 -19.77
CA LYS A 135 13.33 8.48 -20.99
C LYS A 135 14.61 7.68 -21.30
N ILE A 136 15.78 8.31 -21.20
CA ILE A 136 17.07 7.65 -21.42
C ILE A 136 17.27 6.51 -20.41
N ILE A 137 17.05 6.78 -19.12
CA ILE A 137 17.16 5.78 -18.05
C ILE A 137 16.20 4.60 -18.28
N LEU A 138 14.98 4.87 -18.74
CA LEU A 138 13.98 3.82 -19.01
C LEU A 138 14.41 2.92 -20.19
N GLU A 139 14.89 3.50 -21.28
CA GLU A 139 15.36 2.76 -22.46
C GLU A 139 16.56 1.86 -22.10
N GLU A 140 17.56 2.41 -21.40
CA GLU A 140 18.72 1.64 -20.94
C GLU A 140 18.35 0.55 -19.92
N MET A 141 17.42 0.83 -19.00
CA MET A 141 16.94 -0.14 -18.03
C MET A 141 16.19 -1.29 -18.74
N LEU A 142 15.36 -0.99 -19.74
CA LEU A 142 14.66 -2.00 -20.52
C LEU A 142 15.63 -2.91 -21.28
N GLU A 143 16.67 -2.34 -21.88
CA GLU A 143 17.73 -3.11 -22.55
C GLU A 143 18.48 -4.01 -21.56
N TYR A 144 18.87 -3.47 -20.41
CA TYR A 144 19.49 -4.23 -19.33
C TYR A 144 18.60 -5.39 -18.87
N LEU A 145 17.32 -5.13 -18.61
CA LEU A 145 16.37 -6.15 -18.20
C LEU A 145 16.22 -7.25 -19.26
N ASN A 146 16.07 -6.90 -20.53
CA ASN A 146 15.94 -7.85 -21.64
C ASN A 146 17.14 -8.81 -21.75
N GLY A 147 18.36 -8.30 -21.50
CA GLY A 147 19.58 -9.12 -21.49
C GLY A 147 19.63 -10.16 -20.35
N GLN A 148 18.90 -9.93 -19.25
CA GLN A 148 18.92 -10.77 -18.04
C GLN A 148 17.74 -11.76 -17.94
N LEU A 149 16.77 -11.64 -18.85
CA LEU A 149 15.61 -12.53 -18.92
C LEU A 149 15.86 -13.65 -19.92
N ASN A 150 15.39 -14.87 -19.61
CA ASN A 150 15.34 -15.94 -20.60
C ASN A 150 14.21 -15.72 -21.62
N GLU A 151 14.18 -16.49 -22.71
CA GLU A 151 13.19 -16.32 -23.78
C GLU A 151 11.74 -16.42 -23.27
N LYS A 152 11.49 -17.35 -22.35
CA LYS A 152 10.17 -17.54 -21.74
C LYS A 152 9.79 -16.33 -20.88
N GLU A 153 10.71 -15.77 -20.13
CA GLU A 153 10.51 -14.55 -19.34
C GLU A 153 10.29 -13.34 -20.24
N ARG A 154 11.08 -13.15 -21.30
CA ARG A 154 10.89 -12.08 -22.29
C ARG A 154 9.52 -12.14 -22.95
N LYS A 155 9.07 -13.33 -23.38
CA LYS A 155 7.71 -13.55 -23.90
C LYS A 155 6.63 -13.19 -22.88
N THR A 156 6.88 -13.41 -21.59
CA THR A 156 5.94 -13.02 -20.51
C THR A 156 5.95 -11.52 -20.27
N MET A 157 7.12 -10.89 -20.34
CA MET A 157 7.27 -9.44 -20.21
C MET A 157 6.55 -8.73 -21.36
N TYR A 158 6.75 -9.20 -22.60
CA TYR A 158 6.04 -8.73 -23.78
C TYR A 158 4.52 -8.87 -23.62
N LEU A 159 4.07 -10.00 -23.06
CA LEU A 159 2.65 -10.22 -22.76
C LEU A 159 2.11 -9.19 -21.76
N ILE A 160 2.85 -8.89 -20.68
CA ILE A 160 2.47 -7.88 -19.69
C ILE A 160 2.41 -6.47 -20.30
N ILE A 161 3.30 -6.16 -21.25
CA ILE A 161 3.37 -4.84 -21.89
C ILE A 161 2.25 -4.63 -22.92
N ASN A 162 1.81 -5.68 -23.61
CA ASN A 162 0.91 -5.58 -24.77
C ASN A 162 -0.50 -6.13 -24.53
N TYR A 163 -0.78 -6.69 -23.35
CA TYR A 163 -2.10 -7.23 -23.03
C TYR A 163 -2.64 -6.64 -21.75
N ASP A 164 -3.83 -6.06 -21.89
CA ASP A 164 -4.55 -5.37 -20.83
C ASP A 164 -5.04 -6.33 -19.74
N ASN A 165 -5.28 -7.60 -20.10
CA ASN A 165 -5.98 -8.55 -19.25
C ASN A 165 -5.44 -9.98 -19.37
N LEU A 166 -4.86 -10.50 -18.27
CA LEU A 166 -4.33 -11.88 -18.21
C LEU A 166 -5.41 -12.96 -18.31
N LYS A 167 -6.65 -12.70 -17.86
CA LYS A 167 -7.78 -13.64 -18.03
C LYS A 167 -8.20 -13.70 -19.48
N GLU A 168 -8.25 -12.56 -20.15
CA GLU A 168 -8.57 -12.48 -21.57
C GLU A 168 -7.51 -13.16 -22.42
N TYR A 169 -6.23 -12.87 -22.17
CA TYR A 169 -5.12 -13.58 -22.81
C TYR A 169 -5.22 -15.10 -22.60
N SER A 170 -5.51 -15.52 -21.37
CA SER A 170 -5.66 -16.94 -21.01
C SER A 170 -6.77 -17.62 -21.80
N ARG A 171 -7.92 -16.96 -21.97
CA ARG A 171 -9.05 -17.44 -22.78
C ARG A 171 -8.70 -17.49 -24.28
N ARG A 172 -8.17 -16.39 -24.84
CA ARG A 172 -7.83 -16.29 -26.27
C ARG A 172 -6.77 -17.31 -26.70
N ASN A 173 -5.84 -17.64 -25.82
CA ASN A 173 -4.72 -18.56 -26.10
C ASN A 173 -4.88 -19.94 -25.46
N ASN A 174 -6.08 -20.25 -24.93
CA ASN A 174 -6.41 -21.52 -24.27
C ASN A 174 -5.32 -22.01 -23.29
N CYS A 175 -4.82 -21.12 -22.43
CA CYS A 175 -3.75 -21.44 -21.49
C CYS A 175 -4.23 -21.33 -20.03
N ASN A 176 -3.61 -22.10 -19.13
CA ASN A 176 -4.02 -22.13 -17.73
C ASN A 176 -3.74 -20.79 -17.02
N TYR A 177 -4.82 -20.10 -16.63
CA TYR A 177 -4.77 -18.80 -15.96
C TYR A 177 -3.93 -18.81 -14.67
N ASN A 178 -4.04 -19.85 -13.84
CA ASN A 178 -3.30 -19.93 -12.59
C ASN A 178 -1.79 -20.11 -12.83
N ALA A 179 -1.42 -20.91 -13.83
CA ALA A 179 -0.03 -21.07 -14.23
C ALA A 179 0.55 -19.76 -14.82
N LEU A 180 -0.24 -19.05 -15.64
CA LEU A 180 0.12 -17.73 -16.18
C LEU A 180 0.32 -16.71 -15.06
N LYS A 181 -0.61 -16.66 -14.10
CA LYS A 181 -0.53 -15.78 -12.92
C LYS A 181 0.73 -16.03 -12.10
N GLN A 182 1.08 -17.29 -11.84
CA GLN A 182 2.32 -17.64 -11.14
C GLN A 182 3.57 -17.24 -11.93
N ARG A 183 3.56 -17.41 -13.26
CA ARG A 183 4.67 -17.03 -14.14
C ARG A 183 4.90 -15.52 -14.13
N VAL A 184 3.83 -14.72 -14.22
CA VAL A 184 3.87 -13.26 -14.10
C VAL A 184 4.41 -12.84 -12.72
N TYR A 185 3.94 -13.48 -11.65
CA TYR A 185 4.42 -13.19 -10.29
C TYR A 185 5.92 -13.47 -10.11
N ARG A 186 6.42 -14.59 -10.62
CA ARG A 186 7.86 -14.93 -10.57
C ARG A 186 8.70 -13.94 -11.36
N LEU A 187 8.25 -13.60 -12.58
CA LEU A 187 8.91 -12.59 -13.41
C LEU A 187 8.96 -11.24 -12.69
N ARG A 188 7.85 -10.81 -12.07
CA ARG A 188 7.77 -9.56 -11.31
C ARG A 188 8.82 -9.48 -10.19
N LYS A 189 8.97 -10.56 -9.41
CA LYS A 189 10.02 -10.62 -8.38
C LYS A 189 11.42 -10.48 -8.96
N LYS A 190 11.67 -11.11 -10.11
CA LYS A 190 12.97 -11.04 -10.80
C LYS A 190 13.24 -9.64 -11.34
N LEU A 191 12.26 -9.02 -12.00
CA LEU A 191 12.35 -7.64 -12.51
C LEU A 191 12.63 -6.65 -11.39
N ASN A 192 11.94 -6.74 -10.24
CA ASN A 192 12.20 -5.86 -9.10
C ASN A 192 13.64 -5.99 -8.57
N LYS A 193 14.19 -7.21 -8.56
CA LYS A 193 15.59 -7.43 -8.15
C LYS A 193 16.56 -6.84 -9.17
N LEU A 194 16.31 -7.06 -10.47
CA LEU A 194 17.16 -6.53 -11.53
C LEU A 194 17.12 -5.00 -11.59
N ARG A 195 15.95 -4.40 -11.35
CA ARG A 195 15.79 -2.94 -11.24
C ARG A 195 16.66 -2.36 -10.13
N LYS A 196 16.62 -2.95 -8.93
CA LYS A 196 17.48 -2.54 -7.80
C LYS A 196 18.96 -2.66 -8.17
N ASN A 197 19.35 -3.75 -8.82
CA ASN A 197 20.73 -3.94 -9.28
C ASN A 197 21.14 -2.90 -10.33
N TYR A 198 20.24 -2.51 -11.23
CA TYR A 198 20.48 -1.50 -12.25
C TYR A 198 20.67 -0.11 -11.62
N TYR A 199 19.81 0.30 -10.68
CA TYR A 199 19.97 1.55 -9.93
C TYR A 199 21.31 1.62 -9.18
N LEU A 200 21.69 0.51 -8.51
CA LEU A 200 23.01 0.41 -7.87
C LEU A 200 24.16 0.52 -8.88
N LYS A 201 24.01 -0.07 -10.08
CA LYS A 201 25.03 -0.02 -11.14
C LYS A 201 25.29 1.41 -11.64
N ILE A 202 24.24 2.22 -11.73
CA ILE A 202 24.31 3.60 -12.26
C ILE A 202 24.49 4.65 -11.16
N GLY A 203 24.67 4.24 -9.90
CA GLY A 203 24.93 5.14 -8.78
C GLY A 203 23.73 5.99 -8.36
N LEU A 204 22.50 5.53 -8.61
CA LEU A 204 21.27 6.20 -8.21
C LEU A 204 20.61 5.47 -7.03
N ASP A 205 20.11 6.23 -6.06
CA ASP A 205 19.27 5.71 -4.97
C ASP A 205 17.84 5.42 -5.48
N GLU A 206 17.20 4.34 -4.97
CA GLU A 206 15.81 4.02 -5.33
C GLU A 206 14.87 5.19 -4.94
N ILE A 207 14.22 5.80 -5.93
CA ILE A 207 13.15 6.81 -5.76
C ILE A 207 11.85 6.18 -5.23
#